data_AF-A0A5C0DRX5-F1
#
_entry.id   AF-A0A5C0DRX5-F1
#
_cell.length_a   1.000
_cell.length_b   1.000
_cell.length_c   1.000
_cell.angle_alpha   90.00
_cell.angle_beta   90.00
_cell.angle_gamma   90.00
#
_symmetry.space_group_name_H-M   'P 1'
#
loop_
_entity.id
_entity.type
_entity.pdbx_description
1 polymer ?
#
loop_
_entity_poly.entity_id
_entity_poly.type
_entity_poly.pdbx_seq_one_letter_code
_entity_poly.pdbx_strand_id
1 'polypeptide(L)'
;MIDIPYKPSSLIGMEKKFQPDFDKLVSEFGNYCDIFIRKYDYRRMMAAGIVNRYSNVAITIHFIKGNIPLGDPLNTNLLNKVKNHLISLNPEDLIL
;
A
#
# COMPACT_ATOMS: atom_id res chain seq x y z
N MET A 1 7.86 -3.33 12.69
CA MET A 1 7.00 -3.26 11.50
C MET A 1 7.06 -4.63 10.82
N ILE A 2 5.93 -5.19 10.40
CA ILE A 2 5.93 -6.47 9.66
C ILE A 2 5.33 -6.20 8.29
N ASP A 3 6.13 -6.46 7.26
CA ASP A 3 5.75 -6.37 5.85
C ASP A 3 5.43 -7.78 5.36
N ILE A 4 4.18 -8.00 4.96
CA ILE A 4 3.70 -9.30 4.49
C ILE A 4 3.35 -9.14 3.01
N PRO A 5 3.95 -9.92 2.09
CA PRO A 5 3.56 -9.87 0.68
C PRO A 5 2.06 -10.04 0.53
N TYR A 6 1.41 -9.15 -0.22
CA TYR A 6 -0.03 -9.23 -0.40
C TYR A 6 -0.41 -10.52 -1.14
N LYS A 7 -1.25 -11.32 -0.49
CA LYS A 7 -1.96 -12.45 -1.10
C LYS A 7 -3.42 -12.40 -0.62
N PRO A 8 -4.43 -12.46 -1.50
CA PRO A 8 -5.83 -12.43 -1.07
C PRO A 8 -6.16 -13.50 -0.02
N SER A 9 -5.58 -14.70 -0.16
CA SER A 9 -5.74 -15.81 0.78
C SER A 9 -5.08 -15.61 2.14
N SER A 10 -4.20 -14.63 2.30
CA SER A 10 -3.50 -14.33 3.56
C SER A 10 -4.22 -13.32 4.46
N LEU A 11 -5.29 -12.71 3.95
CA LEU A 11 -6.05 -11.69 4.68
C LEU A 11 -6.90 -12.30 5.80
N ILE A 12 -6.79 -11.74 6.99
CA ILE A 12 -7.55 -12.16 8.17
C ILE A 12 -8.34 -11.02 8.81
N GLY A 13 -9.53 -11.35 9.35
CA GLY A 13 -10.35 -10.40 10.10
C GLY A 13 -10.67 -9.11 9.33
N MET A 14 -10.26 -7.97 9.88
CA MET A 14 -10.54 -6.63 9.33
C MET A 14 -9.84 -6.37 8.00
N GLU A 15 -8.75 -7.08 7.70
CA GLU A 15 -7.95 -6.90 6.48
C GLU A 15 -8.75 -7.22 5.22
N LYS A 16 -9.70 -8.16 5.32
CA LYS A 16 -10.60 -8.52 4.22
C LYS A 16 -11.43 -7.35 3.71
N LYS A 17 -11.71 -6.34 4.55
CA LYS A 17 -12.44 -5.13 4.14
C LYS A 17 -11.67 -4.29 3.13
N PHE A 18 -10.34 -4.37 3.17
CA PHE A 18 -9.43 -3.62 2.31
C PHE A 18 -8.90 -4.47 1.15
N GLN A 19 -9.39 -5.71 1.02
CA GLN A 19 -9.06 -6.57 -0.12
C GLN A 19 -9.28 -5.85 -1.47
N PRO A 20 -10.41 -5.15 -1.70
CA PRO A 20 -10.61 -4.43 -2.95
C PRO A 20 -9.55 -3.35 -3.22
N ASP A 21 -9.09 -2.68 -2.16
CA ASP A 21 -8.04 -1.66 -2.26
C ASP A 21 -6.71 -2.28 -2.66
N PHE A 22 -6.31 -3.39 -2.02
CA PHE A 22 -5.10 -4.11 -2.39
C PHE A 22 -5.19 -4.72 -3.79
N ASP A 23 -6.32 -5.30 -4.18
CA ASP A 23 -6.54 -5.84 -5.52
C ASP A 23 -6.42 -4.74 -6.59
N LYS A 24 -6.94 -3.53 -6.31
CA LYS A 24 -6.78 -2.36 -7.17
C LYS A 24 -5.30 -1.97 -7.31
N LEU A 25 -4.55 -1.93 -6.21
CA LEU A 25 -3.11 -1.64 -6.27
C LEU A 25 -2.35 -2.69 -7.08
N VAL A 26 -2.68 -3.98 -6.94
CA VAL A 26 -2.09 -5.06 -7.74
C VAL A 26 -2.39 -4.88 -9.22
N SER A 27 -3.63 -4.53 -9.56
CA SER A 27 -4.00 -4.25 -10.95
C SER A 27 -3.22 -3.08 -11.55
N GLU A 28 -2.95 -2.02 -10.77
CA GLU A 28 -2.30 -0.80 -11.24
C GLU A 28 -0.76 -0.93 -11.30
N PHE A 29 -0.16 -1.59 -10.30
CA PHE A 29 1.29 -1.57 -10.07
C PHE A 29 1.94 -2.96 -10.08
N GLY A 30 1.17 -4.05 -9.98
CA GLY A 30 1.70 -5.41 -9.75
C GLY A 30 2.60 -5.96 -10.85
N ASN A 31 2.58 -5.37 -12.05
CA ASN A 31 3.46 -5.77 -13.16
C ASN A 31 4.93 -5.33 -12.97
N TYR A 32 5.19 -4.33 -12.12
CA TYR A 32 6.53 -3.75 -11.94
C TYR A 32 6.84 -3.38 -10.48
N CYS A 33 5.90 -3.58 -9.57
CA CYS A 33 6.06 -3.33 -8.15
C CYS A 33 5.58 -4.54 -7.33
N ASP A 34 6.23 -4.75 -6.20
CA ASP A 34 5.72 -5.62 -5.17
C ASP A 34 4.80 -4.85 -4.23
N ILE A 35 3.74 -5.51 -3.79
CA ILE A 35 2.77 -4.93 -2.87
C ILE A 35 2.76 -5.73 -1.57
N PHE A 36 2.86 -5.02 -0.46
CA PHE A 36 2.95 -5.57 0.89
C PHE A 36 1.85 -5.00 1.76
N ILE A 37 1.35 -5.82 2.67
CA ILE A 37 0.53 -5.40 3.80
C ILE A 37 1.50 -4.98 4.90
N ARG A 38 1.47 -3.69 5.26
CA ARG A 38 2.24 -3.14 6.38
C ARG A 38 1.38 -3.05 7.62
N LYS A 39 1.85 -3.69 8.70
CA LYS A 39 1.19 -3.66 10.01
C LYS A 39 2.16 -3.11 11.06
N TYR A 40 1.69 -2.16 11.84
CA TYR A 40 2.43 -1.56 12.95
C TYR A 40 1.48 -1.14 14.06
N ASP A 41 2.04 -0.90 15.26
CA ASP A 41 1.31 -0.55 16.48
C ASP A 41 0.18 -1.54 16.84
N TYR A 42 0.52 -2.82 17.12
CA TYR A 42 -0.45 -3.83 17.57
C TYR A 42 -1.71 -3.98 16.71
N ARG A 43 -1.58 -3.84 15.38
CA ARG A 43 -2.68 -3.86 14.38
C ARG A 43 -3.61 -2.65 14.42
N ARG A 44 -3.25 -1.58 15.14
CA ARG A 44 -3.97 -0.30 15.14
C ARG A 44 -3.70 0.54 13.90
N MET A 45 -2.65 0.20 13.17
CA MET A 45 -2.31 0.82 11.90
C MET A 45 -2.13 -0.24 10.83
N MET A 46 -2.66 0.07 9.65
CA MET A 46 -2.58 -0.78 8.48
C MET A 46 -2.36 0.08 7.25
N ALA A 47 -1.43 -0.33 6.41
CA ALA A 47 -1.06 0.36 5.19
C ALA A 47 -0.72 -0.64 4.08
N ALA A 48 -0.74 -0.18 2.84
CA ALA A 48 -0.11 -0.84 1.72
C ALA A 48 1.30 -0.29 1.52
N GLY A 49 2.29 -1.17 1.45
CA GLY A 49 3.62 -0.86 0.94
C GLY A 49 3.69 -1.19 -0.55
N ILE A 50 4.14 -0.28 -1.39
CA ILE A 50 4.39 -0.50 -2.82
C ILE A 50 5.86 -0.28 -3.06
N VAL A 51 6.57 -1.28 -3.59
CA VAL A 51 8.01 -1.22 -3.79
C VAL A 51 8.35 -1.53 -5.23
N ASN A 52 8.98 -0.56 -5.90
CA ASN A 52 9.60 -0.80 -7.19
C ASN A 52 11.06 -1.22 -6.97
N ARG A 53 11.37 -2.51 -7.15
CA ARG A 53 12.73 -3.04 -6.96
C ARG A 53 13.72 -2.56 -8.02
N TYR A 54 13.25 -2.16 -9.20
CA TYR A 54 14.13 -1.68 -10.25
C TYR A 54 14.70 -0.30 -9.89
N SER A 55 13.86 0.57 -9.35
CA SER A 55 14.25 1.93 -8.95
C SER A 55 14.61 2.10 -7.48
N ASN A 56 14.44 1.05 -6.66
CA ASN A 56 14.55 1.11 -5.19
C ASN A 56 13.66 2.19 -4.55
N VAL A 57 12.52 2.50 -5.15
CA VAL A 57 11.54 3.46 -4.62
C VAL A 57 10.44 2.69 -3.89
N ALA A 58 10.09 3.15 -2.69
CA ALA A 58 9.00 2.59 -1.90
C ALA A 58 7.97 3.66 -1.50
N ILE A 59 6.73 3.23 -1.33
CA ILE A 59 5.58 4.08 -0.99
C ILE A 59 4.76 3.38 0.08
N THR A 60 4.27 4.14 1.06
CA THR A 60 3.32 3.65 2.07
C THR A 60 2.01 4.40 1.97
N ILE A 61 0.91 3.68 1.74
CA ILE A 61 -0.45 4.24 1.70
C ILE A 61 -1.22 3.74 2.92
N HIS A 62 -1.62 4.64 3.80
CA HIS A 62 -2.36 4.29 5.00
C HIS A 62 -3.83 3.99 4.70
N PHE A 63 -4.34 2.91 5.29
CA PHE A 63 -5.76 2.54 5.26
C PHE A 63 -6.42 2.68 6.64
N ILE A 64 -5.65 2.43 7.71
CA ILE A 64 -6.10 2.60 9.09
C ILE A 64 -5.04 3.40 9.84
N LYS A 65 -5.48 4.44 10.56
CA LYS A 65 -4.63 5.21 11.48
C LYS A 65 -5.29 5.26 12.86
N GLY A 66 -4.68 4.61 13.85
CA GLY A 66 -5.19 4.61 15.23
C GLY A 66 -6.59 3.99 15.37
N ASN A 67 -6.83 2.86 14.70
CA ASN A 67 -8.14 2.19 14.57
C ASN A 67 -9.21 2.94 13.76
N ILE A 68 -8.89 4.10 13.18
CA ILE A 68 -9.81 4.86 12.32
C ILE A 68 -9.52 4.49 10.86
N PRO A 69 -10.47 3.90 10.12
CA PRO A 69 -10.35 3.73 8.68
C PRO A 69 -10.28 5.10 8.00
N LEU A 70 -9.27 5.29 7.15
CA LEU A 70 -9.19 6.46 6.29
C LEU A 70 -10.15 6.23 5.11
N GLY A 71 -11.10 7.13 4.91
CA GLY A 71 -12.08 7.02 3.83
C GLY A 71 -11.45 7.18 2.45
N ASP A 72 -11.90 6.35 1.49
CA ASP A 72 -11.42 6.24 0.09
C ASP A 72 -9.92 6.53 -0.10
N PRO A 73 -9.04 5.62 0.37
CA PRO A 73 -7.60 5.84 0.36
C PRO A 73 -7.00 5.79 -1.05
N LEU A 74 -7.74 5.34 -2.06
CA LEU A 74 -7.23 5.08 -3.42
C LEU A 74 -7.99 5.83 -4.51
N ASN A 75 -8.28 7.11 -4.28
CA ASN A 75 -8.80 7.98 -5.32
C ASN A 75 -7.78 8.18 -6.47
N THR A 76 -8.28 8.58 -7.64
CA THR A 76 -7.46 8.74 -8.86
C THR A 76 -6.30 9.71 -8.69
N ASN A 77 -6.47 10.78 -7.91
CA ASN A 77 -5.41 11.75 -7.66
C ASN A 77 -4.24 11.13 -6.87
N LEU A 78 -4.56 10.29 -5.89
CA LEU A 78 -3.56 9.57 -5.12
C LEU A 78 -2.82 8.55 -5.98
N LEU A 79 -3.54 7.75 -6.77
CA LEU A 79 -2.92 6.77 -7.68
C LEU A 79 -1.98 7.42 -8.69
N ASN A 80 -2.36 8.58 -9.25
CA ASN A 80 -1.50 9.34 -10.14
C ASN A 80 -0.23 9.86 -9.43
N LYS A 81 -0.35 10.33 -8.18
CA LYS A 81 0.82 10.73 -7.37
C LYS A 81 1.76 9.56 -7.12
N VAL A 82 1.21 8.41 -6.73
CA VAL A 82 1.97 7.16 -6.51
C VAL A 82 2.72 6.77 -7.78
N LYS A 83 2.03 6.74 -8.92
CA LYS A 83 2.63 6.42 -10.22
C LYS A 83 3.79 7.37 -10.58
N ASN A 84 3.57 8.68 -10.45
CA ASN A 84 4.61 9.66 -10.75
C ASN A 84 5.82 9.52 -9.82
N HIS A 85 5.60 9.26 -8.53
CA HIS A 85 6.68 9.06 -7.57
C HIS A 85 7.51 7.81 -7.89
N LEU A 86 6.86 6.69 -8.20
CA LEU A 86 7.52 5.44 -8.61
C LEU A 86 8.40 5.60 -9.86
N ILE A 87 8.01 6.50 -10.78
CA ILE A 87 8.76 6.83 -12.00
C ILE A 87 9.88 7.84 -11.72
N SER A 88 9.72 8.72 -10.73
CA SER A 88 10.64 9.84 -10.48
C SER A 88 12.07 9.44 -10.09
N LEU A 89 12.30 8.16 -9.76
CA LEU A 89 13.56 7.63 -9.22
C LEU A 89 14.04 8.36 -7.95
N ASN A 90 13.20 9.16 -7.30
CA ASN A 90 13.51 9.77 -6.02
C ASN A 90 13.41 8.69 -4.94
N PRO A 91 14.52 8.31 -4.27
CA PRO A 91 14.54 7.21 -3.31
C PRO A 91 13.82 7.51 -1.99
N GLU A 92 13.27 8.71 -1.82
CA GLU A 92 12.51 9.07 -0.63
C GLU A 92 11.19 8.32 -0.53
N ASP A 93 10.88 7.80 0.66
CA ASP A 93 9.60 7.16 0.93
C ASP A 93 8.47 8.18 0.88
N LEU A 94 7.51 7.98 -0.03
CA LEU A 94 6.28 8.76 -0.02
C LEU A 94 5.29 8.13 0.97
N ILE A 95 4.97 8.86 2.04
CA ILE A 95 3.97 8.46 3.03
C ILE A 95 2.67 9.23 2.78
N LEU A 96 1.61 8.51 2.45
CA LEU A 96 0.27 9.05 2.16
C LEU A 96 -0.77 8.47 3.14
#